data_AF-A0A1Q3D7N2-F1
#
_entry.id   AF-A0A1Q3D7N2-F1
#
_cell.length_a   1.000
_cell.length_b   1.000
_cell.length_c   1.000
_cell.angle_alpha   90.00
_cell.angle_beta   90.00
_cell.angle_gamma   90.00
#
_symmetry.space_group_name_H-M   'P 1'
#
loop_
_entity.id
_entity.type
_entity.pdbx_description
1 polymer ?
#
loop_
_entity_poly.entity_id
_entity_poly.type
_entity_poly.pdbx_seq_one_letter_code
_entity_poly.pdbx_strand_id
1 'polypeptide(L)'
;MHQDAIDLVRKCDKCQRNANISRRPSQPLTSITAPWPFAQWGMDFVGPLPMDNAMTNQLAGRVSTLRALPEEVLMNSFRISRDEARRVKFNREEATVFSPSSRSHQERPL
;
A
#
# COMPACT_ATOMS: atom_id res chain seq x y z
N MET A 1 3.72 -18.09 9.77
CA MET A 1 3.00 -17.15 8.87
C MET A 1 3.90 -16.58 7.78
N HIS A 2 4.90 -15.73 8.08
CA HIS A 2 5.74 -15.12 7.02
C HIS A 2 6.56 -16.14 6.25
N GLN A 3 7.21 -17.08 6.95
CA GLN A 3 8.00 -18.13 6.33
C GLN A 3 7.13 -19.09 5.51
N ASP A 4 5.98 -19.52 6.05
CA ASP A 4 5.05 -20.41 5.32
C ASP A 4 4.55 -19.76 4.02
N ALA A 5 4.26 -18.46 4.04
CA ALA A 5 3.84 -17.72 2.85
C ALA A 5 4.96 -17.59 1.82
N ILE A 6 6.21 -17.41 2.27
CA ILE A 6 7.40 -17.43 1.40
C ILE A 6 7.59 -18.81 0.77
N ASP A 7 7.51 -19.87 1.58
CA ASP A 7 7.71 -21.25 1.15
C ASP A 7 6.61 -21.67 0.16
N LEU A 8 5.37 -21.21 0.36
CA LEU A 8 4.26 -21.42 -0.56
C LEU A 8 4.51 -20.74 -1.92
N VAL A 9 4.95 -19.48 -1.91
CA VAL A 9 5.29 -18.73 -3.12
C VAL A 9 6.43 -19.40 -3.88
N ARG A 10 7.44 -19.91 -3.18
CA ARG A 10 8.60 -20.58 -3.78
C ARG A 10 8.30 -21.99 -4.29
N LYS A 11 7.31 -22.68 -3.73
CA LYS A 11 7.05 -24.10 -4.03
C LYS A 11 6.60 -24.38 -5.46
N CYS A 12 5.94 -23.45 -6.16
CA CYS A 12 5.33 -23.78 -7.45
C CYS A 12 4.97 -22.56 -8.33
N ASP A 13 5.77 -22.29 -9.35
CA ASP A 13 5.49 -21.27 -10.40
C ASP A 13 4.22 -21.58 -11.21
N LYS A 14 3.99 -22.86 -11.57
CA LYS A 14 2.74 -23.29 -12.23
C LYS A 14 1.50 -22.97 -11.38
N CYS A 15 1.60 -23.16 -10.07
CA CYS A 15 0.51 -22.93 -9.13
C CYS A 15 0.26 -21.44 -8.93
N GLN A 16 1.29 -20.58 -9.02
CA GLN A 16 1.10 -19.13 -9.05
C GLN A 16 0.40 -18.66 -10.33
N ARG A 17 0.81 -19.17 -11.49
CA ARG A 17 0.23 -18.80 -12.79
C ARG A 17 -1.21 -19.27 -12.95
N ASN A 18 -1.53 -20.44 -12.39
CA ASN A 18 -2.86 -21.03 -12.39
C ASN A 18 -3.64 -20.78 -11.09
N ALA A 19 -3.11 -19.95 -10.17
CA ALA A 19 -3.82 -19.60 -8.94
C ALA A 19 -5.14 -18.92 -9.29
N ASN A 20 -6.19 -19.25 -8.53
CA ASN A 20 -7.47 -18.58 -8.69
C ASN A 20 -7.38 -17.15 -8.17
N ILE A 21 -6.92 -16.23 -9.04
CA ILE A 21 -6.87 -14.80 -8.75
C ILE A 21 -8.31 -14.34 -8.59
N SER A 22 -8.66 -13.91 -7.38
CA SER A 22 -9.97 -13.34 -7.07
C SER A 22 -10.26 -12.20 -8.05
N ARG A 23 -11.17 -12.42 -8.99
CA ARG A 23 -11.60 -11.43 -9.99
C ARG A 23 -12.63 -10.46 -9.40
N ARG A 24 -12.50 -10.12 -8.12
CA ARG A 24 -13.32 -9.06 -7.52
C ARG A 24 -13.01 -7.76 -8.24
N PRO A 25 -14.02 -6.94 -8.56
CA PRO A 25 -13.78 -5.64 -9.15
C PRO A 25 -12.89 -4.83 -8.20
N SER A 26 -11.88 -4.16 -8.76
CA SER A 26 -11.03 -3.26 -8.00
C SER A 26 -11.89 -2.16 -7.41
N GLN A 27 -11.84 -2.00 -6.09
CA GLN A 27 -12.45 -0.82 -5.46
C GLN A 27 -11.55 0.39 -5.72
N PRO A 28 -12.12 1.56 -6.05
CA PRO A 28 -11.33 2.77 -6.25
C PRO A 28 -10.65 3.15 -4.93
N LEU A 29 -9.35 3.43 -5.00
CA LEU A 29 -8.56 3.87 -3.85
C LEU A 29 -8.59 5.39 -3.79
N THR A 30 -8.98 5.95 -2.65
CA THR A 30 -9.00 7.39 -2.43
C THR A 30 -7.76 7.80 -1.63
N SER A 31 -6.77 8.39 -2.30
CA SER A 31 -5.70 9.13 -1.61
C SER A 31 -6.24 10.50 -1.22
N ILE A 32 -6.32 10.77 0.07
CA ILE A 32 -6.72 12.08 0.57
C ILE A 32 -5.44 12.89 0.78
N THR A 33 -5.23 13.91 -0.07
CA THR A 33 -4.12 14.85 0.07
C THR A 33 -4.67 16.19 0.53
N ALA A 34 -4.28 16.65 1.71
CA ALA A 34 -4.57 18.02 2.13
C ALA A 34 -3.77 19.00 1.25
N PRO A 35 -4.41 20.03 0.66
CA PRO A 35 -3.66 21.16 0.12
C PRO A 35 -2.83 21.79 1.24
N TRP A 36 -1.62 22.28 0.91
CA TRP A 36 -0.66 22.87 1.86
C TRP A 36 -1.26 23.80 2.93
N PRO A 37 -2.21 24.71 2.62
CA PRO A 37 -2.85 25.53 3.66
C PRO A 37 -3.67 24.72 4.65
N PHE A 38 -4.34 23.62 4.26
CA PHE A 38 -5.15 22.77 5.16
C PHE A 38 -4.33 21.71 5.90
N ALA A 39 -3.06 21.47 5.51
CA ALA A 39 -2.17 20.63 6.30
C ALA A 39 -1.79 21.29 7.64
N GLN A 40 -1.83 22.63 7.70
CA GLN A 40 -1.47 23.42 8.89
C GLN A 40 -2.65 23.60 9.86
N TRP A 41 -3.88 23.52 9.37
CA TRP A 41 -5.12 23.60 10.14
C TRP A 41 -5.82 22.25 10.03
N GLY A 42 -5.54 21.34 10.97
CA GLY A 42 -5.85 19.90 10.88
C GLY A 42 -7.20 19.56 10.21
N MET A 43 -7.16 18.62 9.26
CA MET A 43 -8.36 18.17 8.56
C MET A 43 -9.33 17.48 9.52
N ASP A 44 -10.46 18.12 9.78
CA ASP A 44 -11.58 17.54 10.53
C ASP A 44 -12.69 17.15 9.54
N PHE A 45 -12.81 15.85 9.27
CA PHE A 45 -13.71 15.29 8.24
C PHE A 45 -15.11 14.90 8.78
N VAL A 46 -15.44 15.19 10.04
CA VAL A 46 -16.55 14.63 10.85
C VAL A 46 -17.69 13.99 10.03
N GLY A 47 -18.08 12.72 10.26
CA GLY A 47 -18.08 12.05 11.55
C GLY A 47 -18.11 10.51 11.48
N PRO A 48 -18.32 9.86 12.64
CA PRO A 48 -18.26 8.42 12.78
C PRO A 48 -19.30 7.76 11.88
N LEU A 49 -18.81 7.12 10.83
CA LEU A 49 -19.64 6.25 10.00
C LEU A 49 -19.94 5.00 10.81
N PRO A 50 -21.21 4.54 10.84
CA PRO A 50 -21.57 3.36 11.59
C PRO A 50 -20.84 2.19 10.97
N MET A 51 -20.12 1.39 11.75
CA MET A 51 -19.99 -0.05 11.54
C MET A 51 -19.09 -0.65 12.63
N ASP A 52 -19.63 -1.61 13.37
CA ASP A 52 -18.96 -2.42 14.40
C ASP A 52 -17.82 -3.31 13.83
N ASN A 53 -17.58 -3.27 12.51
CA ASN A 53 -16.66 -4.15 11.79
C ASN A 53 -16.07 -3.57 10.48
N ALA A 54 -16.01 -2.25 10.31
CA ALA A 54 -15.38 -1.67 9.11
C ALA A 54 -13.89 -2.06 9.03
N MET A 55 -13.49 -2.65 7.89
CA MET A 55 -12.12 -3.12 7.68
C MET A 55 -11.39 -2.18 6.71
N THR A 56 -10.39 -1.45 7.23
CA THR A 56 -9.58 -0.51 6.46
C THR A 56 -8.23 -1.12 6.12
N ASN A 57 -7.96 -1.36 4.83
CA ASN A 57 -6.69 -1.89 4.36
C ASN A 57 -5.78 -0.76 3.89
N GLN A 58 -4.86 -0.30 4.75
CA GLN A 58 -3.88 0.70 4.36
C GLN A 58 -2.90 0.12 3.35
N LEU A 59 -2.56 0.88 2.30
CA LEU A 59 -1.68 0.40 1.23
C LEU A 59 -0.22 0.84 1.41
N ALA A 60 0.02 1.97 2.05
CA ALA A 60 1.36 2.49 2.30
C ALA A 60 1.54 2.80 3.79
N GLY A 61 2.79 2.97 4.23
CA GLY A 61 3.12 3.24 5.62
C GLY A 61 3.39 2.01 6.47
N ARG A 62 3.66 2.23 7.76
CA ARG A 62 4.13 1.20 8.71
C ARG A 62 3.11 0.08 8.94
N VAL A 63 1.82 0.37 8.87
CA VAL A 63 0.76 -0.63 9.08
C VAL A 63 0.09 -1.05 7.77
N SER A 64 0.77 -0.84 6.65
CA SER A 64 0.26 -1.22 5.34
C SER A 64 0.17 -2.72 5.12
N THR A 65 -0.85 -3.11 4.36
CA THR A 65 -1.04 -4.46 3.83
C THR A 65 0.16 -4.87 2.97
N LEU A 66 0.75 -3.96 2.19
CA LEU A 66 1.95 -4.24 1.39
C LEU A 66 3.16 -4.64 2.26
N ARG A 67 3.31 -4.06 3.45
CA ARG A 67 4.39 -4.45 4.37
C ARG A 67 4.21 -5.86 4.95
N ALA A 68 2.96 -6.31 5.12
CA ALA A 68 2.63 -7.65 5.59
C ALA A 68 2.84 -8.75 4.52
N LEU A 69 2.79 -8.38 3.22
CA LEU A 69 3.01 -9.33 2.13
C LEU A 69 4.46 -9.84 2.08
N PRO A 70 4.70 -11.11 1.70
CA PRO A 70 6.04 -11.59 1.36
C PRO A 70 6.66 -10.77 0.22
N GLU A 71 7.96 -10.57 0.29
CA GLU A 71 8.70 -9.79 -0.71
C GLU A 71 8.57 -10.36 -2.13
N GLU A 72 8.64 -11.69 -2.25
CA GLU A 72 8.48 -12.41 -3.52
C GLU A 72 7.12 -12.13 -4.19
N VAL A 73 6.07 -11.88 -3.40
CA VAL A 73 4.74 -11.55 -3.93
C VAL A 73 4.75 -10.18 -4.59
N LEU A 74 5.40 -9.19 -3.96
CA LEU A 74 5.51 -7.84 -4.53
C LEU A 74 6.36 -7.83 -5.80
N MET A 75 7.48 -8.56 -5.79
CA MET A 75 8.34 -8.70 -6.96
C MET A 75 7.57 -9.26 -8.15
N ASN A 76 6.79 -10.33 -7.94
CA ASN A 76 6.03 -10.97 -9.01
C ASN A 76 4.81 -10.13 -9.44
N SER A 77 4.06 -9.54 -8.50
CA SER A 77 2.84 -8.79 -8.81
C SER A 77 3.14 -7.46 -9.52
N PHE A 78 4.20 -6.77 -9.11
CA PHE A 78 4.57 -5.46 -9.66
C PHE A 78 5.70 -5.53 -10.70
N ARG A 79 6.29 -6.72 -10.93
CA ARG A 79 7.45 -6.93 -11.81
C ARG A 79 8.62 -6.01 -11.45
N ILE A 80 8.98 -5.98 -10.18
CA ILE A 80 10.05 -5.15 -9.63
C ILE A 80 11.16 -6.01 -9.02
N SER A 81 12.36 -5.44 -8.89
CA SER A 81 13.48 -6.09 -8.22
C SER A 81 13.24 -6.26 -6.72
N ARG A 82 14.07 -7.11 -6.08
CA ARG A 82 14.02 -7.32 -4.63
C ARG A 82 14.22 -6.01 -3.87
N ASP A 83 15.24 -5.23 -4.21
CA ASP A 83 15.52 -3.95 -3.54
C ASP A 83 14.39 -2.92 -3.75
N GLU A 84 13.75 -2.91 -4.92
CA GLU A 84 12.56 -2.08 -5.14
C GLU A 84 11.37 -2.55 -4.29
N ALA A 85 11.16 -3.86 -4.15
CA ALA A 85 10.13 -4.40 -3.26
C ALA A 85 10.39 -4.02 -1.79
N ARG A 86 11.66 -4.06 -1.32
CA ARG A 86 12.02 -3.57 0.03
C ARG A 86 11.73 -2.09 0.18
N ARG A 87 12.08 -1.29 -0.82
CA ARG A 87 11.78 0.15 -0.82
C ARG A 87 10.27 0.38 -0.74
N VAL A 88 9.45 -0.35 -1.50
CA VAL A 88 7.98 -0.24 -1.42
C VAL A 88 7.48 -0.55 -0.01
N LYS A 89 8.04 -1.57 0.67
CA LYS A 89 7.60 -1.98 2.02
C LYS A 89 8.07 -1.04 3.15
N PHE A 90 9.26 -0.47 3.02
CA PHE A 90 9.98 0.11 4.16
C PHE A 90 10.43 1.56 3.96
N ASN A 91 10.15 2.20 2.81
CA ASN A 91 10.55 3.59 2.59
C ASN A 91 9.77 4.62 3.43
N ARG A 92 8.65 4.21 4.06
CA ARG A 92 7.83 5.09 4.89
C ARG A 92 7.49 4.42 6.22
N GLU A 93 7.82 5.07 7.33
CA GLU A 93 7.49 4.61 8.68
C GLU A 93 6.21 5.22 9.25
N GLU A 94 5.65 6.25 8.64
CA GLU A 94 4.39 6.84 9.11
C GLU A 94 3.24 5.84 8.93
N ALA A 95 2.28 5.82 9.87
CA ALA A 95 1.21 4.81 9.88
C ALA A 95 0.05 5.20 8.96
N THR A 96 -0.64 6.30 9.23
CA THR A 96 -1.92 6.67 8.58
C THR A 96 -1.83 7.94 7.74
N VAL A 97 -1.23 8.99 8.29
CA VAL A 97 -1.05 10.28 7.64
C VAL A 97 0.41 10.43 7.26
N PHE A 98 0.67 10.84 6.02
CA PHE A 98 2.03 11.04 5.52
C PHE A 98 2.34 12.52 5.41
N SER A 99 3.52 12.88 5.92
CA SER A 99 4.14 14.16 5.71
C SER A 99 4.46 14.31 4.21
N PRO A 100 4.11 15.46 3.60
CA PRO A 100 4.51 15.78 2.24
C PRO A 100 6.02 15.57 2.10
N SER A 101 6.44 14.85 1.05
CA SER A 101 7.86 14.65 0.79
C SER A 101 8.50 15.98 0.41
N SER A 102 9.67 16.30 0.95
CA SER A 102 10.46 17.50 0.60
C SER A 102 11.02 17.45 -0.83
N ARG A 103 10.87 16.34 -1.56
CA ARG A 103 11.28 16.22 -2.97
C ARG A 103 10.29 16.91 -3.90
N SER A 104 10.51 18.21 -4.06
CA SER A 104 10.30 19.04 -5.25
C SER A 104 9.26 18.55 -6.27
N HIS A 105 8.14 19.27 -6.30
CA HIS A 105 7.40 19.52 -7.53
C HIS A 105 8.39 19.95 -8.62
N GLN A 106 8.65 19.09 -9.61
CA GLN A 106 9.04 19.61 -10.91
C GLN A 106 7.74 20.07 -11.57
N GLU A 107 7.52 21.38 -11.48
CA GLU A 107 6.49 22.09 -12.21
C GLU A 107 6.53 21.66 -13.68
N ARG A 108 5.41 21.17 -14.19
CA ARG A 108 5.18 21.07 -15.64
C ARG A 108 4.54 22.39 -16.06
N PRO A 109 5.18 23.23 -16.89
CA PRO A 109 4.52 24.36 -17.51
C PRO A 109 3.46 23.85 -18.51
N LEU A 110 2.43 24.66 -18.70
CA LEU A 110 1.32 24.47 -19.65
C LEU A 110 1.83 24.38 -21.10
#